data_AF-A0A537DW27-F1
#
_entry.id   AF-A0A537DW27-F1
#
_cell.length_a   1.000
_cell.length_b   1.000
_cell.length_c   1.000
_cell.angle_alpha   90.00
_cell.angle_beta   90.00
_cell.angle_gamma   90.00
#
_symmetry.space_group_name_H-M   'P 1'
#
loop_
_entity.id
_entity.type
_entity.pdbx_description
1 polymer ?
#
loop_
_entity_poly.entity_id
_entity_poly.type
_entity_poly.pdbx_seq_one_letter_code
_entity_poly.pdbx_strand_id
1 'polypeptide(L)'
;MVVYGVTLDTAEVAIALGIGVSMLFYEKQNLVPGGVIVPGYVALTLDRPYLLFSTFAVAIITLFALRKVAGYVVLFGRRKFSFMMLMSFVIAWGIQSLVALALTYGQVASVGPTGVFQVIGFIIPGLVANSMERQGITKTIYALTIVSVITYVILYAITGK
;
A
#
# COMPACT_ATOMS: atom_id res chain seq x y z
N MET A 1 -2.63 20.72 -12.65
CA MET A 1 -3.37 21.84 -13.29
C MET A 1 -4.00 22.66 -12.17
N VAL A 2 -3.98 24.01 -12.26
CA VAL A 2 -4.60 24.88 -11.25
C VAL A 2 -6.06 25.08 -11.61
N VAL A 3 -6.98 24.74 -10.71
CA VAL A 3 -8.41 25.03 -10.84
C VAL A 3 -8.86 25.53 -9.45
N TYR A 4 -9.43 26.74 -9.38
CA TYR A 4 -9.87 27.43 -8.13
C TYR A 4 -8.77 27.88 -7.14
N GLY A 5 -7.58 28.27 -7.61
CA GLY A 5 -6.54 28.82 -6.72
C GLY A 5 -5.93 27.82 -5.74
N VAL A 6 -6.30 26.54 -5.85
CA VAL A 6 -5.69 25.40 -5.18
C VAL A 6 -5.06 24.53 -6.26
N THR A 7 -3.76 24.24 -6.16
CA THR A 7 -3.12 23.21 -6.98
C THR A 7 -3.55 21.86 -6.44
N LEU A 8 -4.59 21.25 -7.02
CA LEU A 8 -4.83 19.82 -6.77
C LEU A 8 -3.64 19.06 -7.31
N ASP A 9 -2.88 18.46 -6.41
CA ASP A 9 -1.77 17.60 -6.81
C ASP A 9 -2.36 16.32 -7.43
N THR A 10 -1.66 15.75 -8.41
CA THR A 10 -2.14 14.54 -9.13
C THR A 10 -2.44 13.41 -8.15
N ALA A 11 -1.73 13.40 -7.01
CA ALA A 11 -1.95 12.48 -5.92
C ALA A 11 -3.34 12.60 -5.26
N GLU A 12 -3.85 13.82 -5.04
CA GLU A 12 -5.15 14.04 -4.40
C GLU A 12 -6.29 13.52 -5.28
N VAL A 13 -6.20 13.79 -6.59
CA VAL A 13 -7.16 13.29 -7.58
C VAL A 13 -7.10 11.76 -7.66
N ALA A 14 -5.90 11.17 -7.66
CA ALA A 14 -5.72 9.72 -7.66
C ALA A 14 -6.34 9.04 -6.45
N ILE A 15 -6.15 9.62 -5.27
CA ILE A 15 -6.70 9.10 -4.02
C ILE A 15 -8.23 9.20 -4.04
N ALA A 16 -8.78 10.35 -4.44
CA ALA A 16 -10.23 10.53 -4.53
C ALA A 16 -10.87 9.54 -5.52
N LEU A 17 -10.27 9.38 -6.71
CA LEU A 17 -10.70 8.40 -7.70
C LEU A 17 -10.57 6.97 -7.16
N GLY A 18 -9.44 6.62 -6.56
CA GLY A 18 -9.20 5.31 -5.99
C GLY A 18 -10.23 4.93 -4.92
N ILE A 19 -10.59 5.88 -4.05
CA ILE A 19 -11.66 5.71 -3.06
C ILE A 19 -12.99 5.42 -3.76
N GLY A 20 -13.38 6.24 -4.75
CA GLY A 20 -14.64 6.06 -5.48
C GLY A 20 -14.71 4.73 -6.22
N VAL A 21 -13.68 4.36 -6.97
CA VAL A 21 -13.61 3.10 -7.72
C VAL A 21 -13.60 1.91 -6.76
N SER A 22 -12.87 2.00 -5.64
CA SER A 22 -12.83 0.93 -4.63
C SER A 22 -14.20 0.66 -4.02
N MET A 23 -14.99 1.70 -3.78
CA MET A 23 -16.34 1.59 -3.22
C MET A 23 -17.30 0.94 -4.23
N LEU A 24 -17.27 1.37 -5.49
CA LEU A 24 -18.08 0.77 -6.56
C LEU A 24 -17.72 -0.70 -6.80
N PHE A 25 -16.44 -1.04 -6.71
CA PHE A 25 -15.98 -2.41 -6.83
C PHE A 25 -16.41 -3.27 -5.65
N TYR A 26 -16.33 -2.73 -4.43
CA TYR A 26 -16.80 -3.40 -3.23
C TYR A 26 -18.29 -3.72 -3.31
N GLU A 27 -19.13 -2.79 -3.78
CA GLU A 27 -20.56 -3.02 -3.94
C GLU A 27 -20.87 -4.17 -4.93
N LYS A 28 -20.11 -4.26 -6.03
CA LYS A 28 -20.33 -5.27 -7.07
C LYS A 28 -19.78 -6.65 -6.73
N GLN A 29 -18.59 -6.71 -6.13
CA GLN A 29 -17.83 -7.95 -5.95
C GLN A 29 -17.73 -8.40 -4.48
N ASN A 30 -18.15 -7.56 -3.53
CA ASN A 30 -17.97 -7.76 -2.09
C ASN A 30 -16.51 -8.04 -1.69
N LEU A 31 -15.56 -7.48 -2.45
CA LEU A 31 -14.12 -7.60 -2.21
C LEU A 31 -13.51 -6.25 -1.86
N VAL A 32 -12.69 -6.21 -0.82
CA VAL A 32 -11.97 -5.01 -0.37
C VAL A 32 -10.59 -4.97 -1.02
N PRO A 33 -10.27 -3.97 -1.85
CA PRO A 33 -9.01 -3.91 -2.59
C PRO A 33 -7.87 -3.37 -1.70
N GLY A 34 -7.47 -4.11 -0.67
CA GLY A 34 -6.35 -3.75 0.20
C GLY A 34 -6.59 -2.57 1.14
N GLY A 35 -7.78 -1.95 1.10
CA GLY A 35 -8.18 -0.77 1.87
C GLY A 35 -8.72 0.32 0.95
N VAL A 36 -9.60 1.18 1.44
CA VAL A 36 -10.34 2.14 0.59
C VAL A 36 -9.42 3.11 -0.15
N ILE A 37 -8.30 3.49 0.48
CA ILE A 37 -7.36 4.50 -0.05
C ILE A 37 -6.25 3.86 -0.91
N VAL A 38 -5.98 2.57 -0.71
CA VAL A 38 -4.81 1.88 -1.29
C VAL A 38 -4.79 1.86 -2.81
N PRO A 39 -5.90 1.62 -3.52
CA PRO A 39 -5.88 1.54 -4.97
C PRO A 39 -5.42 2.82 -5.67
N GLY A 40 -5.71 3.99 -5.09
CA GLY A 40 -5.28 5.29 -5.61
C GLY A 40 -3.76 5.47 -5.51
N TYR A 41 -3.17 5.09 -4.37
CA TYR A 41 -1.70 5.11 -4.22
C TYR A 41 -1.00 4.08 -5.11
N VAL A 42 -1.58 2.90 -5.25
CA VAL A 42 -1.06 1.86 -6.14
C VAL A 42 -1.13 2.32 -7.60
N ALA A 43 -2.21 3.00 -8.01
CA ALA A 43 -2.34 3.57 -9.36
C ALA A 43 -1.20 4.55 -9.68
N LEU A 44 -0.84 5.43 -8.74
CA LEU A 44 0.27 6.39 -8.90
C LEU A 44 1.67 5.74 -8.96
N THR A 45 1.79 4.49 -8.52
CA THR A 45 3.08 3.81 -8.37
C THR A 45 3.24 2.63 -9.32
N LEU A 46 2.34 2.49 -10.30
CA LEU A 46 2.43 1.46 -11.34
C LEU A 46 3.72 1.57 -12.17
N ASP A 47 4.24 2.79 -12.37
CA ASP A 47 5.52 3.02 -13.06
C ASP A 47 6.74 2.54 -12.26
N ARG A 48 6.57 2.29 -10.96
CA ARG A 48 7.64 1.95 -10.01
C ARG A 48 7.32 0.62 -9.32
N PRO A 49 7.42 -0.51 -10.04
CA PRO A 49 6.99 -1.82 -9.53
C PRO A 49 7.74 -2.25 -8.26
N TYR A 50 8.97 -1.77 -8.07
CA TYR A 50 9.74 -2.03 -6.85
C TYR A 50 9.04 -1.52 -5.56
N LEU A 51 8.27 -0.43 -5.63
CA LEU A 51 7.47 0.09 -4.52
C LEU A 51 6.28 -0.81 -4.17
N LEU A 52 5.70 -1.45 -5.19
CA LEU A 52 4.61 -2.41 -4.98
C LEU A 52 5.14 -3.66 -4.32
N PHE A 53 6.24 -4.22 -4.83
CA PHE A 53 6.85 -5.42 -4.27
C PHE A 53 7.28 -5.24 -2.81
N SER A 54 7.92 -4.12 -2.47
CA SER A 54 8.29 -3.81 -1.07
C SER A 54 7.05 -3.66 -0.17
N THR A 55 6.01 -2.96 -0.65
CA THR A 55 4.76 -2.76 0.11
C THR A 55 4.04 -4.09 0.36
N PHE A 56 3.96 -4.95 -0.65
CA PHE A 56 3.41 -6.30 -0.49
C PHE A 56 4.27 -7.17 0.42
N ALA A 57 5.59 -7.08 0.33
CA ALA A 57 6.51 -7.78 1.23
C ALA A 57 6.25 -7.37 2.70
N VAL A 58 6.17 -6.06 3.00
CA VAL A 58 5.82 -5.59 4.35
C VAL A 58 4.43 -6.07 4.77
N ALA A 59 3.45 -6.07 3.86
CA ALA A 59 2.10 -6.52 4.18
C ALA A 59 2.08 -8.01 4.57
N ILE A 60 2.82 -8.86 3.85
CA ILE A 60 2.96 -10.29 4.16
C ILE A 60 3.68 -10.49 5.49
N ILE A 61 4.77 -9.76 5.75
CA ILE A 61 5.50 -9.84 7.02
C ILE A 61 4.58 -9.41 8.18
N THR A 62 3.82 -8.34 8.00
CA THR A 62 2.84 -7.84 8.99
C THR A 62 1.76 -8.89 9.27
N LEU A 63 1.24 -9.53 8.22
CA LEU A 63 0.27 -10.61 8.35
C LEU A 63 0.84 -11.80 9.11
N PHE A 64 2.09 -12.17 8.87
CA PHE A 64 2.77 -13.24 9.59
C PHE A 64 2.99 -12.87 11.07
N ALA A 65 3.45 -11.65 11.34
CA ALA A 65 3.63 -11.13 12.70
C ALA A 65 2.31 -11.16 13.48
N LEU A 66 1.21 -10.74 12.86
CA LEU A 66 -0.12 -10.87 13.44
C LEU A 66 -0.46 -12.32 13.78
N ARG A 67 -0.29 -13.27 12.85
CA ARG A 67 -0.62 -14.68 13.10
C ARG A 67 0.18 -15.26 14.27
N LYS A 68 1.43 -14.85 14.45
CA LYS A 68 2.25 -15.23 15.59
C LYS A 68 1.73 -14.64 16.90
N VAL A 69 1.43 -13.34 16.92
CA VAL A 69 0.97 -12.64 18.13
C VAL A 69 -0.47 -13.02 18.52
N ALA A 70 -1.33 -13.32 17.55
CA ALA A 70 -2.71 -13.73 17.79
C ALA A 70 -2.85 -15.02 18.62
N GLY A 71 -1.80 -15.84 18.70
CA GLY A 71 -1.76 -17.01 19.59
C GLY A 71 -1.51 -16.67 21.06
N TYR A 72 -0.92 -15.50 21.34
CA TYR A 72 -0.56 -15.06 22.70
C TYR A 72 -1.49 -13.96 23.23
N VAL A 73 -2.10 -13.18 22.33
CA VAL A 73 -2.91 -12.01 22.67
C VAL A 73 -4.27 -12.08 21.97
N VAL A 74 -5.32 -11.78 22.73
CA VAL A 74 -6.71 -11.67 22.28
C VAL A 74 -6.87 -10.43 21.38
N LEU A 75 -6.57 -10.59 20.09
CA LEU A 75 -6.70 -9.56 19.05
C LEU A 75 -7.95 -9.81 18.19
N PHE A 76 -9.07 -9.21 18.59
CA PHE A 76 -10.33 -9.30 17.84
C PHE A 76 -10.82 -7.93 17.32
N GLY A 77 -11.51 -7.97 16.18
CA GLY A 77 -12.19 -6.81 15.58
C GLY A 77 -11.27 -5.60 15.36
N ARG A 78 -11.63 -4.45 15.95
CA ARG A 78 -10.90 -3.18 15.79
C ARG A 78 -9.46 -3.21 16.31
N ARG A 79 -9.18 -3.97 17.39
CA ARG A 79 -7.82 -4.06 17.96
C ARG A 79 -6.84 -4.72 16.99
N LYS A 80 -7.32 -5.73 16.27
CA LYS A 80 -6.56 -6.45 15.25
C LYS A 80 -6.17 -5.53 14.08
N PHE A 81 -7.11 -4.67 13.65
CA PHE A 81 -6.87 -3.68 12.60
C PHE A 81 -5.81 -2.64 13.02
N SER A 82 -5.96 -2.05 14.22
CA SER A 82 -4.97 -1.11 14.76
C SER A 82 -3.59 -1.74 14.91
N PHE A 83 -3.53 -2.99 15.38
CA PHE A 83 -2.27 -3.72 15.49
C PHE A 83 -1.59 -3.91 14.14
N MET A 84 -2.32 -4.29 13.08
CA MET A 84 -1.73 -4.45 11.75
C MET A 84 -1.18 -3.14 11.20
N MET A 85 -1.90 -2.02 11.36
CA MET A 85 -1.40 -0.71 10.94
C MET A 85 -0.12 -0.33 11.70
N LEU A 86 -0.12 -0.45 13.03
CA LEU A 86 1.05 -0.14 13.85
C LEU A 86 2.25 -1.06 13.54
N MET A 87 2.00 -2.36 13.41
CA MET A 87 3.05 -3.33 13.12
C MET A 87 3.64 -3.09 11.73
N SER A 88 2.81 -2.80 10.72
CA SER A 88 3.31 -2.43 9.39
C SER A 88 4.19 -1.18 9.42
N PHE A 89 3.83 -0.21 10.26
CA PHE A 89 4.60 1.02 10.42
C PHE A 89 5.97 0.73 11.02
N VAL A 90 6.02 -0.02 12.13
CA VAL A 90 7.26 -0.39 12.81
C VAL A 90 8.17 -1.21 11.90
N ILE A 91 7.62 -2.18 11.16
CA ILE A 91 8.38 -3.01 10.21
C ILE A 91 8.92 -2.16 9.06
N ALA A 92 8.08 -1.35 8.41
CA ALA A 92 8.50 -0.52 7.28
C ALA A 92 9.57 0.49 7.71
N TRP A 93 9.37 1.17 8.83
CA TRP A 93 10.31 2.12 9.39
C TRP A 93 11.62 1.44 9.81
N GLY A 94 11.54 0.26 10.44
CA GLY A 94 12.71 -0.53 10.84
C GLY A 94 13.54 -0.95 9.63
N ILE A 95 12.91 -1.49 8.58
CA ILE A 95 13.62 -1.90 7.35
C ILE A 95 14.28 -0.69 6.70
N GLN A 96 13.57 0.44 6.56
CA GLN A 96 14.16 1.65 5.96
C GLN A 96 15.32 2.21 6.77
N SER A 97 15.22 2.21 8.10
CA SER A 97 16.29 2.67 8.98
C SER A 97 17.53 1.77 8.89
N LEU A 98 17.33 0.44 8.84
CA LEU A 98 18.42 -0.52 8.67
C LEU A 98 19.11 -0.39 7.31
N VAL A 99 18.33 -0.21 6.25
CA VAL A 99 18.86 0.04 4.90
C VAL A 99 19.67 1.34 4.88
N ALA A 100 19.15 2.43 5.48
CA ALA A 100 19.86 3.70 5.55
C ALA A 100 21.21 3.58 6.31
N LEU A 101 21.23 2.83 7.42
CA LEU A 101 22.45 2.59 8.19
C LEU A 101 23.46 1.73 7.42
N ALA A 102 23.02 0.67 6.73
CA ALA A 102 23.88 -0.20 5.95
C ALA A 102 24.55 0.54 4.77
N LEU A 103 23.83 1.45 4.12
CA LEU A 103 24.35 2.30 3.05
C LEU A 103 25.44 3.28 3.52
N THR A 104 25.45 3.64 4.80
CA THR A 104 26.43 4.55 5.39
C THR A 104 27.78 3.87 5.66
N TYR A 105 27.82 2.54 5.82
CA TYR A 105 28.99 1.81 6.34
C TYR A 105 29.85 1.06 5.32
N GLY A 106 29.45 0.97 4.05
CA GLY A 106 30.35 0.47 3.00
C GLY A 106 29.65 -0.14 1.80
N GLN A 107 30.15 0.22 0.62
CA GLN A 107 29.94 -0.49 -0.65
C GLN A 107 28.51 -0.44 -1.25
N VAL A 108 28.17 0.65 -1.92
CA VAL A 108 27.24 0.59 -3.07
C VAL A 108 27.73 1.52 -4.18
N ALA A 109 28.88 1.19 -4.77
CA ALA A 109 29.32 1.78 -6.04
C ALA A 109 28.73 1.05 -7.27
N SER A 110 27.79 0.12 -7.09
CA SER A 110 27.25 -0.72 -8.19
C SER A 110 25.73 -0.90 -8.21
N VAL A 111 24.94 -0.15 -7.43
CA VAL A 111 23.46 -0.24 -7.47
C VAL A 111 22.79 1.13 -7.37
N GLY A 112 23.09 2.05 -8.30
CA GLY A 112 22.29 3.25 -8.62
C GLY A 112 21.94 4.22 -7.46
N PRO A 113 21.27 5.35 -7.75
CA PRO A 113 20.98 6.38 -6.73
C PRO A 113 19.89 6.00 -5.69
N THR A 114 19.31 4.80 -5.74
CA THR A 114 18.04 4.47 -5.04
C THR A 114 17.85 2.97 -4.72
N GLY A 115 18.89 2.25 -4.28
CA GLY A 115 18.74 0.89 -3.71
C GLY A 115 18.27 0.96 -2.24
N VAL A 116 17.35 0.16 -1.70
CA VAL A 116 16.78 -1.12 -2.15
C VAL A 116 15.35 -1.34 -1.63
N PHE A 117 14.80 -0.50 -0.74
CA PHE A 117 13.48 -0.76 -0.13
C PHE A 117 12.73 0.51 0.25
N GLN A 118 11.80 0.95 -0.61
CA GLN A 118 10.92 2.07 -0.33
C GLN A 118 9.47 1.58 -0.33
N VAL A 119 8.71 1.93 0.69
CA VAL A 119 7.32 1.48 0.89
C VAL A 119 6.38 2.65 0.63
N ILE A 120 5.23 2.38 0.02
CA ILE A 120 4.24 3.41 -0.28
C ILE A 120 3.51 3.76 1.01
N GLY A 121 4.01 4.72 1.79
CA GLY A 121 3.42 5.08 3.08
C GLY A 121 3.42 3.93 4.10
N PHE A 122 3.89 4.18 5.31
CA PHE A 122 4.08 3.10 6.28
C PHE A 122 2.79 2.43 6.77
N ILE A 123 1.62 3.06 6.52
CA ILE A 123 0.30 2.54 6.93
C ILE A 123 -0.33 1.64 5.85
N ILE A 124 -0.01 1.86 4.56
CA ILE A 124 -0.64 1.16 3.44
C ILE A 124 -0.42 -0.36 3.51
N PRO A 125 0.80 -0.89 3.79
CA PRO A 125 0.98 -2.33 3.94
C PRO A 125 0.09 -2.92 5.04
N GLY A 126 -0.19 -2.18 6.11
CA GLY A 126 -1.05 -2.62 7.20
C GLY A 126 -2.52 -2.74 6.77
N LEU A 127 -3.01 -1.81 5.95
CA LEU A 127 -4.35 -1.90 5.34
C LEU A 127 -4.46 -3.12 4.42
N VAL A 128 -3.42 -3.35 3.62
CA VAL A 128 -3.33 -4.49 2.70
C VAL A 128 -3.29 -5.79 3.49
N ALA A 129 -2.44 -5.88 4.52
CA ALA A 129 -2.34 -7.04 5.41
C ALA A 129 -3.69 -7.38 6.06
N ASN A 130 -4.42 -6.37 6.52
CA ASN A 130 -5.75 -6.56 7.09
C ASN A 130 -6.76 -7.09 6.08
N SER A 131 -6.69 -6.63 4.83
CA SER A 131 -7.54 -7.16 3.76
C SER A 131 -7.16 -8.61 3.42
N MET A 132 -5.86 -8.90 3.30
CA MET A 132 -5.36 -10.26 3.08
C MET A 132 -5.78 -11.24 4.18
N GLU A 133 -5.84 -10.76 5.43
CA GLU A 133 -6.30 -11.56 6.55
C GLU A 133 -7.79 -11.92 6.44
N ARG A 134 -8.64 -10.95 6.08
CA ARG A 134 -10.10 -11.12 6.06
C ARG A 134 -10.62 -11.94 4.89
N GLN A 135 -10.07 -11.74 3.69
CA GLN A 135 -10.58 -12.34 2.45
C GLN A 135 -9.56 -13.23 1.72
N GLY A 136 -8.34 -13.34 2.26
CA GLY A 136 -7.26 -14.11 1.65
C GLY A 136 -6.34 -13.25 0.77
N ILE A 137 -5.11 -13.74 0.61
CA ILE A 137 -4.04 -13.05 -0.13
C ILE A 137 -4.41 -12.93 -1.61
N THR A 138 -4.84 -14.02 -2.24
CA THR A 138 -5.16 -14.09 -3.67
C THR A 138 -6.29 -13.13 -4.05
N LYS A 139 -7.40 -13.14 -3.29
CA LYS A 139 -8.54 -12.24 -3.53
C LYS A 139 -8.16 -10.78 -3.36
N THR A 140 -7.29 -10.47 -2.38
CA THR A 140 -6.83 -9.10 -2.15
C THR A 140 -5.95 -8.60 -3.27
N ILE A 141 -4.99 -9.41 -3.73
CA ILE A 141 -4.13 -9.03 -4.86
C ILE A 141 -4.98 -8.83 -6.12
N TYR A 142 -5.88 -9.78 -6.42
CA TYR A 142 -6.79 -9.68 -7.56
C TYR A 142 -7.64 -8.40 -7.55
N ALA A 143 -8.33 -8.13 -6.43
CA ALA A 143 -9.15 -6.94 -6.26
C ALA A 143 -8.32 -5.66 -6.37
N LEU A 144 -7.16 -5.62 -5.71
CA LEU A 144 -6.27 -4.46 -5.72
C LEU A 144 -5.74 -4.19 -7.12
N THR A 145 -5.28 -5.20 -7.85
CA THR A 145 -4.80 -5.05 -9.24
C THR A 145 -5.89 -4.47 -10.14
N ILE A 146 -7.10 -5.04 -10.11
CA ILE A 146 -8.19 -4.55 -10.98
C ILE A 146 -8.56 -3.11 -10.64
N VAL A 147 -8.80 -2.82 -9.36
CA VAL A 147 -9.24 -1.49 -8.94
C VAL A 147 -8.15 -0.45 -9.22
N SER A 148 -6.88 -0.78 -8.99
CA SER A 148 -5.76 0.12 -9.29
C SER A 148 -5.57 0.37 -10.78
N VAL A 149 -5.71 -0.66 -11.64
CA VAL A 149 -5.62 -0.49 -13.10
C VAL A 149 -6.77 0.38 -13.60
N ILE A 150 -8.01 0.15 -13.14
CA ILE A 150 -9.16 0.99 -13.49
C ILE A 150 -8.92 2.43 -13.04
N THR A 151 -8.45 2.61 -11.80
CA THR A 151 -8.16 3.95 -11.26
C THR A 151 -7.08 4.65 -12.08
N TYR A 152 -6.02 3.93 -12.47
CA TYR A 152 -4.94 4.46 -13.31
C TYR A 152 -5.46 4.89 -14.68
N VAL A 153 -6.27 4.07 -15.35
CA VAL A 153 -6.83 4.40 -16.67
C VAL A 153 -7.71 5.65 -16.59
N ILE A 154 -8.54 5.78 -15.56
CA ILE A 154 -9.38 6.97 -15.36
C ILE A 154 -8.50 8.20 -15.07
N LEU A 155 -7.48 8.05 -14.23
CA LEU A 155 -6.56 9.13 -13.91
C LEU A 155 -5.79 9.61 -15.15
N TYR A 156 -5.29 8.67 -15.95
CA TYR A 156 -4.59 8.94 -17.21
C TYR A 156 -5.52 9.67 -18.20
N ALA A 157 -6.77 9.23 -18.31
CA ALA A 157 -7.77 9.89 -19.17
C ALA A 157 -8.07 11.34 -18.76
N ILE A 158 -8.04 11.65 -17.46
CA ILE A 158 -8.31 13.00 -16.94
C ILE A 158 -7.07 13.89 -17.00
N THR A 159 -5.90 13.35 -16.63
CA THR A 159 -4.67 14.13 -16.43
C THR A 159 -3.82 14.20 -17.70
N GLY A 160 -4.03 13.29 -18.65
CA GLY A 160 -3.20 13.14 -19.86
C GLY A 160 -1.77 12.67 -19.57
N LYS A 161 -1.54 12.14 -18.37
CA LYS A 161 -0.26 11.64 -17.84
C LYS A 161 -0.52 10.45 -16.95
#